data_AF-A0A8J5X8V6-F1
#
_entry.id   AF-A0A8J5X8V6-F1
#
_cell.length_a   1.000
_cell.length_b   1.000
_cell.length_c   1.000
_cell.angle_alpha   90.00
_cell.angle_beta   90.00
_cell.angle_gamma   90.00
#
_symmetry.space_group_name_H-M   'P 1'
#
loop_
_entity.id
_entity.type
_entity.pdbx_description
1 polymer ?
#
loop_
_entity_poly.entity_id
_entity_poly.type
_entity_poly.pdbx_seq_one_letter_code
_entity_poly.pdbx_strand_id
1 'polypeptide(L)'
;MSDQKALRIDAPLFWRRAAKLYDAWKAGRGVAGSPWHGLDALVIDTGKYDEEALYLRSTSMHNWLFGLELPETVLLFTETMMYALAGSKKVGLLEAAMAERPDDAPFSILCYMRSKADGDAANYATLRDKLAGSYAGQAVALLLKEAPVGDAAAAWRSALAAAALSQRDLAPAVSELLLVKDEAETAHVRVAGLVSAALVEQHLLSAIKTIIDEEKPA
;
A
#
# COMPACT_ATOMS: atom_id res chain seq x y z
N MET A 1 24.29 -1.59 -24.33
CA MET A 1 22.83 -1.61 -24.11
C MET A 1 22.63 -1.97 -22.65
N SER A 2 22.41 -0.98 -21.81
CA SER A 2 22.23 -1.20 -20.37
C SER A 2 20.96 -2.01 -20.17
N ASP A 3 21.08 -3.19 -19.54
CA ASP A 3 19.95 -3.92 -18.97
C ASP A 3 19.30 -3.02 -17.92
N GLN A 4 18.30 -2.24 -18.37
CA GLN A 4 17.42 -1.52 -17.48
C GLN A 4 16.55 -2.60 -16.84
N LYS A 5 16.93 -3.03 -15.63
CA LYS A 5 16.26 -4.08 -14.87
C LYS A 5 14.76 -3.81 -14.91
N ALA A 6 14.01 -4.66 -15.63
CA ALA A 6 12.58 -4.45 -15.81
C ALA A 6 11.89 -4.37 -14.44
N LEU A 7 11.02 -3.38 -14.26
CA LEU A 7 10.24 -3.23 -13.04
C LEU A 7 9.47 -4.54 -12.81
N ARG A 8 9.68 -5.20 -11.67
CA ARG A 8 9.06 -6.48 -11.33
C ARG A 8 8.74 -6.52 -9.85
N ILE A 9 7.61 -7.14 -9.53
CA ILE A 9 7.22 -7.47 -8.16
C ILE A 9 7.87 -8.82 -7.78
N ASP A 10 8.46 -8.88 -6.58
CA ASP A 10 8.92 -10.14 -5.99
C ASP A 10 7.69 -10.94 -5.53
N ALA A 11 7.29 -11.93 -6.34
CA ALA A 11 6.08 -12.71 -6.10
C ALA A 11 6.15 -13.53 -4.78
N PRO A 12 7.24 -14.26 -4.48
CA PRO A 12 7.38 -14.92 -3.17
C PRO A 12 7.25 -13.97 -1.97
N LEU A 13 7.85 -12.78 -2.05
CA LEU A 13 7.74 -11.78 -1.00
C LEU A 13 6.31 -11.25 -0.86
N PHE A 14 5.66 -10.94 -1.99
CA PHE A 14 4.27 -10.50 -2.02
C PHE A 14 3.34 -11.50 -1.34
N TRP A 15 3.38 -12.78 -1.74
CA TRP A 15 2.48 -13.80 -1.19
C TRP A 15 2.72 -14.06 0.29
N ARG A 16 3.99 -14.04 0.75
CA ARG A 16 4.31 -14.16 2.18
C ARG A 16 3.74 -13.00 3.00
N ARG A 17 3.84 -11.76 2.49
CA ARG A 17 3.30 -10.56 3.16
C ARG A 17 1.77 -10.51 3.10
N ALA A 18 1.20 -10.94 1.98
CA ALA A 18 -0.24 -11.10 1.81
C ALA A 18 -0.83 -12.11 2.80
N ALA A 19 -0.16 -13.25 3.04
CA ALA A 19 -0.53 -14.21 4.08
C ALA A 19 -0.51 -13.57 5.47
N LYS A 20 0.58 -12.89 5.85
CA LYS A 20 0.68 -12.17 7.13
C LYS A 20 -0.47 -11.18 7.33
N LEU A 21 -0.86 -10.44 6.29
CA LEU A 21 -1.99 -9.51 6.34
C LEU A 21 -3.31 -10.23 6.61
N TYR A 22 -3.60 -11.32 5.89
CA TYR A 22 -4.84 -12.07 6.05
C TYR A 22 -4.91 -12.82 7.38
N ASP A 23 -3.79 -13.33 7.88
CA ASP A 23 -3.72 -14.00 9.17
C ASP A 23 -4.01 -13.01 10.31
N ALA A 24 -3.38 -11.83 10.30
CA ALA A 24 -3.63 -10.78 11.28
C ALA A 24 -5.10 -10.31 11.23
N TRP A 25 -5.62 -10.09 10.03
CA TRP A 25 -7.01 -9.67 9.84
C TRP A 25 -7.99 -10.74 10.37
N LYS A 26 -7.85 -12.00 9.94
CA LYS A 26 -8.74 -13.10 10.37
C LYS A 26 -8.67 -13.35 11.87
N ALA A 27 -7.47 -13.39 12.44
CA ALA A 27 -7.28 -13.59 13.88
C ALA A 27 -7.86 -12.43 14.70
N GLY A 28 -7.70 -11.20 14.22
CA GLY A 28 -8.15 -10.00 14.93
C GLY A 28 -9.62 -9.66 14.73
N ARG A 29 -10.28 -10.14 13.68
CA ARG A 29 -11.66 -9.75 13.33
C ARG A 29 -12.67 -10.07 14.43
N GLY A 30 -12.55 -11.23 15.07
CA GLY A 30 -13.44 -11.68 16.14
C GLY A 30 -13.11 -11.13 17.53
N VAL A 31 -12.02 -10.37 17.69
CA VAL A 31 -11.48 -9.98 18.99
C VAL A 31 -11.84 -8.54 19.30
N ALA A 32 -12.63 -8.31 20.35
CA ALA A 32 -12.97 -6.95 20.79
C ALA A 32 -11.69 -6.15 21.16
N GLY A 33 -11.61 -4.91 20.73
CA GLY A 33 -10.44 -4.05 20.95
C GLY A 33 -9.28 -4.25 19.97
N SER A 34 -9.32 -5.30 19.14
CA SER A 34 -8.39 -5.46 18.02
C SER A 34 -8.60 -4.35 16.98
N PRO A 35 -7.53 -3.82 16.35
CA PRO A 35 -7.69 -2.86 15.25
C PRO A 35 -8.39 -3.48 14.02
N TRP A 36 -8.46 -4.82 13.95
CA TRP A 36 -9.13 -5.57 12.88
C TRP A 36 -10.60 -5.89 13.18
N HIS A 37 -11.06 -5.61 14.40
CA HIS A 37 -12.33 -6.10 14.93
C HIS A 37 -13.50 -5.76 13.99
N GLY A 38 -14.21 -6.75 13.48
CA GLY A 38 -15.40 -6.59 12.63
C GLY A 38 -15.16 -5.92 11.27
N LEU A 39 -13.93 -5.78 10.78
CA LEU A 39 -13.69 -5.24 9.44
C LEU A 39 -14.12 -6.26 8.40
N ASP A 40 -14.94 -5.83 7.43
CA ASP A 40 -15.47 -6.68 6.37
C ASP A 40 -14.66 -6.55 5.07
N ALA A 41 -14.05 -5.40 4.83
CA ALA A 41 -13.13 -5.19 3.71
C ALA A 41 -12.07 -4.15 4.05
N LEU A 42 -10.93 -4.21 3.35
CA LEU A 42 -9.84 -3.25 3.49
C LEU A 42 -9.60 -2.58 2.14
N VAL A 43 -9.45 -1.25 2.13
CA VAL A 43 -9.16 -0.48 0.93
C VAL A 43 -7.87 0.30 1.12
N ILE A 44 -6.96 0.15 0.15
CA ILE A 44 -5.77 0.99 0.00
C ILE A 44 -5.88 1.64 -1.37
N ASP A 45 -6.13 2.94 -1.39
CA ASP A 45 -6.24 3.75 -2.60
C ASP A 45 -5.18 4.85 -2.63
N THR A 46 -4.60 5.06 -3.80
CA THR A 46 -3.57 6.08 -4.05
C THR A 46 -4.02 7.07 -5.12
N GLY A 47 -3.51 8.29 -4.99
CA GLY A 47 -3.74 9.39 -5.93
C GLY A 47 -2.64 9.46 -6.98
N LYS A 48 -2.54 10.60 -7.66
CA LYS A 48 -1.37 10.91 -8.48
C LYS A 48 -0.10 10.88 -7.62
N TYR A 49 1.01 10.57 -8.27
CA TYR A 49 2.32 10.69 -7.64
C TYR A 49 2.56 12.15 -7.25
N ASP A 50 3.05 12.35 -6.03
CA ASP A 50 3.35 13.64 -5.45
C ASP A 50 4.65 13.52 -4.65
N GLU A 51 5.69 14.25 -5.07
CA GLU A 51 7.02 14.21 -4.43
C GLU A 51 7.03 14.87 -3.05
N GLU A 52 6.07 15.76 -2.79
CA GLU A 52 5.94 16.44 -1.49
C GLU A 52 5.17 15.58 -0.48
N ALA A 53 4.41 14.59 -0.96
CA ALA A 53 3.63 13.69 -0.12
C ALA A 53 4.53 12.62 0.54
N LEU A 54 5.15 13.00 1.66
CA LEU A 54 5.99 12.10 2.43
C LEU A 54 5.18 11.25 3.43
N TYR A 55 5.65 10.02 3.66
CA TYR A 55 5.16 9.13 4.73
C TYR A 55 3.70 8.69 4.63
N LEU A 56 3.16 8.60 3.41
CA LEU A 56 1.84 8.00 3.18
C LEU A 56 1.88 6.50 3.56
N ARG A 57 0.91 6.05 4.37
CA ARG A 57 0.75 4.63 4.70
C ARG A 57 0.28 3.85 3.49
N SER A 58 -0.46 4.45 2.56
CA SER A 58 -0.85 3.81 1.29
C SER A 58 0.39 3.44 0.47
N THR A 59 1.31 4.38 0.27
CA THR A 59 2.61 4.14 -0.39
C THR A 59 3.46 3.15 0.41
N SER A 60 3.48 3.24 1.74
CA SER A 60 4.19 2.27 2.59
C SER A 60 3.64 0.85 2.42
N MET A 61 2.32 0.69 2.32
CA MET A 61 1.67 -0.60 2.07
C MET A 61 1.97 -1.12 0.66
N HIS A 62 2.00 -0.26 -0.35
CA HIS A 62 2.42 -0.64 -1.69
C HIS A 62 3.88 -1.11 -1.72
N ASN A 63 4.79 -0.36 -1.10
CA ASN A 63 6.20 -0.75 -0.99
C ASN A 63 6.37 -2.05 -0.19
N TRP A 64 5.59 -2.23 0.88
CA TRP A 64 5.61 -3.45 1.66
C TRP A 64 5.07 -4.64 0.87
N LEU A 65 3.93 -4.53 0.20
CA LEU A 65 3.37 -5.66 -0.56
C LEU A 65 4.16 -5.97 -1.84
N PHE A 66 4.52 -4.94 -2.61
CA PHE A 66 4.99 -5.09 -3.99
C PHE A 66 6.45 -4.70 -4.21
N GLY A 67 7.07 -4.02 -3.25
CA GLY A 67 8.37 -3.37 -3.45
C GLY A 67 8.33 -2.18 -4.41
N LEU A 68 7.12 -1.70 -4.75
CA LEU A 68 6.88 -0.65 -5.74
C LEU A 68 5.74 0.23 -5.29
N GLU A 69 5.84 1.52 -5.54
CA GLU A 69 4.71 2.42 -5.46
C GLU A 69 3.87 2.34 -6.74
N LEU A 70 2.56 2.10 -6.56
CA LEU A 70 1.57 2.11 -7.64
C LEU A 70 0.63 3.31 -7.45
N PRO A 71 0.93 4.50 -8.01
CA PRO A 71 0.02 5.64 -7.97
C PRO A 71 -1.30 5.33 -8.69
N GLU A 72 -2.35 6.12 -8.47
CA GLU A 72 -3.67 5.98 -9.11
C GLU A 72 -4.17 4.53 -9.17
N THR A 73 -4.09 3.84 -8.03
CA THR A 73 -4.43 2.43 -7.89
C THR A 73 -5.38 2.27 -6.71
N VAL A 74 -6.42 1.46 -6.88
CA VAL A 74 -7.30 1.04 -5.78
C VAL A 74 -7.09 -0.45 -5.55
N LEU A 75 -6.73 -0.82 -4.34
CA LEU A 75 -6.68 -2.19 -3.86
C LEU A 75 -7.83 -2.42 -2.89
N LEU A 76 -8.66 -3.41 -3.15
CA LEU A 76 -9.75 -3.84 -2.30
C LEU A 76 -9.48 -5.28 -1.87
N PHE A 77 -9.29 -5.48 -0.57
CA PHE A 77 -9.18 -6.80 0.05
C PHE A 77 -10.53 -7.19 0.66
N THR A 78 -10.97 -8.39 0.33
CA THR A 78 -12.19 -9.05 0.85
C THR A 78 -11.81 -10.38 1.47
N GLU A 79 -12.75 -11.09 2.08
CA GLU A 79 -12.50 -12.36 2.78
C GLU A 79 -11.65 -13.37 1.96
N THR A 80 -11.91 -13.47 0.65
CA THR A 80 -11.30 -14.50 -0.22
C THR A 80 -10.68 -13.93 -1.50
N MET A 81 -10.80 -12.62 -1.74
CA MET A 81 -10.33 -11.97 -2.96
C MET A 81 -9.60 -10.65 -2.68
N MET A 82 -8.57 -10.37 -3.48
CA MET A 82 -8.10 -9.00 -3.70
C MET A 82 -8.52 -8.54 -5.09
N TYR A 83 -9.03 -7.32 -5.17
CA TYR A 83 -9.35 -6.65 -6.42
C TYR A 83 -8.42 -5.45 -6.60
N ALA A 84 -7.83 -5.32 -7.78
CA ALA A 84 -6.97 -4.19 -8.11
C ALA A 84 -7.53 -3.42 -9.29
N LEU A 85 -7.78 -2.12 -9.14
CA LEU A 85 -8.13 -1.23 -10.24
C LEU A 85 -6.95 -0.31 -10.52
N ALA A 86 -6.33 -0.45 -11.70
CA ALA A 86 -5.14 0.32 -12.06
C ALA A 86 -5.02 0.51 -13.59
N GLY A 87 -4.05 1.32 -14.01
CA GLY A 87 -3.71 1.45 -15.43
C GLY A 87 -3.06 0.17 -15.99
N SER A 88 -3.20 -0.05 -17.31
CA SER A 88 -2.76 -1.28 -18.01
C SER A 88 -1.34 -1.75 -17.66
N LYS A 89 -0.35 -0.85 -17.60
CA LYS A 89 1.04 -1.20 -17.21
C LYS A 89 1.12 -1.80 -15.79
N LYS A 90 0.37 -1.24 -14.85
CA LYS A 90 0.34 -1.68 -13.44
C LYS A 90 -0.42 -3.00 -13.31
N VAL A 91 -1.51 -3.16 -14.07
CA VAL A 91 -2.23 -4.44 -14.19
C VAL A 91 -1.30 -5.53 -14.68
N GLY A 92 -0.50 -5.29 -15.72
CA GLY A 92 0.47 -6.28 -16.22
C GLY A 92 1.54 -6.66 -15.19
N LEU A 93 2.02 -5.72 -14.37
CA LEU A 93 2.97 -6.01 -13.27
C LEU A 93 2.33 -6.90 -12.21
N LEU A 94 1.11 -6.57 -11.83
CA LEU A 94 0.31 -7.30 -10.86
C LEU A 94 0.03 -8.73 -11.35
N GLU A 95 -0.52 -8.88 -12.56
CA GLU A 95 -0.82 -10.19 -13.16
C GLU A 95 0.43 -11.07 -13.28
N ALA A 96 1.57 -10.50 -13.67
CA ALA A 96 2.84 -11.24 -13.75
C ALA A 96 3.28 -11.78 -12.37
N ALA A 97 3.14 -10.99 -11.31
CA ALA A 97 3.45 -11.44 -9.95
C ALA A 97 2.50 -12.55 -9.47
N MET A 98 1.26 -12.50 -9.94
CA MET A 98 0.19 -13.42 -9.54
C MET A 98 0.24 -14.76 -10.27
N ALA A 99 0.93 -14.83 -11.42
CA ALA A 99 1.16 -16.08 -12.12
C ALA A 99 1.94 -17.11 -11.27
N GLU A 100 2.71 -16.64 -10.30
CA GLU A 100 3.47 -17.45 -9.34
C GLU A 100 2.69 -17.69 -8.03
N ARG A 101 1.35 -17.77 -8.11
CA ARG A 101 0.48 -17.98 -6.95
C ARG A 101 0.73 -19.36 -6.30
N PRO A 102 1.00 -19.42 -4.98
CA PRO A 102 1.09 -20.68 -4.25
C PRO A 102 -0.29 -21.29 -3.97
N ASP A 103 -0.34 -22.61 -3.80
CA ASP A 103 -1.59 -23.35 -3.58
C ASP A 103 -2.32 -22.95 -2.30
N ASP A 104 -1.57 -22.56 -1.27
CA ASP A 104 -2.06 -22.10 0.04
C ASP A 104 -2.31 -20.59 0.11
N ALA A 105 -2.33 -19.90 -1.03
CA ALA A 105 -2.57 -18.47 -1.10
C ALA A 105 -3.87 -18.07 -0.37
N PRO A 106 -3.83 -17.06 0.52
CA PRO A 106 -4.96 -16.68 1.38
C PRO A 106 -6.18 -16.11 0.63
N PHE A 107 -5.98 -15.71 -0.64
CA PHE A 107 -7.01 -15.17 -1.52
C PHE A 107 -6.65 -15.39 -3.00
N SER A 108 -7.64 -15.23 -3.88
CA SER A 108 -7.42 -15.08 -5.33
C SER A 108 -7.46 -13.61 -5.74
N ILE A 109 -6.92 -13.28 -6.90
CA ILE A 109 -6.77 -11.88 -7.32
C ILE A 109 -7.45 -11.65 -8.66
N LEU A 110 -8.14 -10.51 -8.78
CA LEU A 110 -8.71 -10.06 -10.02
C LEU A 110 -8.36 -8.59 -10.29
N CYS A 111 -7.76 -8.34 -11.46
CA CYS A 111 -7.36 -7.01 -11.88
C CYS A 111 -8.39 -6.41 -12.84
N TYR A 112 -8.68 -5.12 -12.65
CA TYR A 112 -9.50 -4.29 -13.52
C TYR A 112 -8.62 -3.20 -14.12
N MET A 113 -8.76 -2.98 -15.43
CA MET A 113 -8.12 -1.86 -16.09
C MET A 113 -8.96 -0.59 -15.94
N ARG A 114 -8.31 0.52 -15.64
CA ARG A 114 -8.96 1.82 -15.63
C ARG A 114 -9.51 2.21 -16.99
N SER A 115 -10.74 2.72 -16.99
CA SER A 115 -11.51 3.14 -18.15
C SER A 115 -11.69 4.66 -18.14
N LYS A 116 -11.22 5.31 -19.21
CA LYS A 116 -11.50 6.75 -19.44
C LYS A 116 -12.88 7.00 -20.05
N ALA A 117 -13.53 5.98 -20.60
CA ALA A 117 -14.77 6.14 -21.36
C ALA A 117 -15.94 6.60 -20.46
N ASP A 118 -15.98 6.10 -19.23
CA ASP A 118 -17.01 6.38 -18.21
C ASP A 118 -16.39 6.93 -16.91
N GLY A 119 -15.11 7.31 -16.93
CA GLY A 119 -14.41 7.77 -15.74
C GLY A 119 -14.38 6.74 -14.60
N ASP A 120 -14.23 5.46 -14.95
CA ASP A 120 -14.20 4.31 -14.03
C ASP A 120 -15.53 4.01 -13.28
N ALA A 121 -16.65 4.64 -13.65
CA ALA A 121 -17.93 4.48 -12.95
C ALA A 121 -18.40 3.02 -12.83
N ALA A 122 -18.32 2.23 -13.90
CA ALA A 122 -18.68 0.81 -13.88
C ALA A 122 -17.73 -0.02 -13.01
N ASN A 123 -16.44 0.30 -13.02
CA ASN A 123 -15.43 -0.34 -12.18
C ASN A 123 -15.71 -0.05 -10.69
N TYR A 124 -16.01 1.21 -10.35
CA TYR A 124 -16.35 1.59 -8.97
C TYR A 124 -17.62 0.91 -8.49
N ALA A 125 -18.66 0.81 -9.32
CA ALA A 125 -19.86 0.05 -8.99
C ALA A 125 -19.52 -1.42 -8.68
N THR A 126 -18.74 -2.05 -9.56
CA THR A 126 -18.29 -3.44 -9.38
C THR A 126 -17.52 -3.64 -8.07
N LEU A 127 -16.57 -2.76 -7.75
CA LEU A 127 -15.79 -2.86 -6.51
C LEU A 127 -16.67 -2.71 -5.26
N ARG A 128 -17.69 -1.85 -5.28
CA ARG A 128 -18.65 -1.72 -4.17
C ARG A 128 -19.48 -2.99 -4.00
N ASP A 129 -19.91 -3.62 -5.09
CA ASP A 129 -20.63 -4.89 -5.01
C ASP A 129 -19.75 -6.00 -4.43
N LYS A 130 -18.47 -6.04 -4.80
CA LYS A 130 -17.50 -6.98 -4.23
C LYS A 130 -17.26 -6.75 -2.74
N LEU A 131 -17.17 -5.49 -2.32
CA LEU A 131 -17.08 -5.11 -0.91
C LEU A 131 -18.31 -5.60 -0.15
N ALA A 132 -19.52 -5.33 -0.65
CA ALA A 132 -20.77 -5.73 -0.02
C ALA A 132 -20.91 -7.26 0.11
N GLY A 133 -20.27 -8.02 -0.77
CA GLY A 133 -20.21 -9.48 -0.71
C GLY A 133 -19.16 -10.05 0.26
N SER A 134 -18.35 -9.21 0.92
CA SER A 134 -17.31 -9.64 1.85
C SER A 134 -17.85 -9.70 3.28
N TYR A 135 -17.83 -10.86 3.93
CA TYR A 135 -18.40 -11.06 5.27
C TYR A 135 -19.82 -10.46 5.40
N ALA A 136 -20.04 -9.50 6.31
CA ALA A 136 -21.32 -8.81 6.46
C ALA A 136 -21.50 -7.62 5.49
N GLY A 137 -20.43 -7.18 4.83
CA GLY A 137 -20.45 -6.09 3.86
C GLY A 137 -20.81 -4.73 4.45
N GLN A 138 -20.60 -4.52 5.76
CA GLN A 138 -21.04 -3.29 6.45
C GLN A 138 -19.89 -2.37 6.84
N ALA A 139 -18.73 -2.92 7.19
CA ALA A 139 -17.60 -2.16 7.70
C ALA A 139 -16.39 -2.22 6.76
N VAL A 140 -16.00 -1.08 6.19
CA VAL A 140 -14.83 -0.97 5.33
C VAL A 140 -13.73 -0.15 6.00
N ALA A 141 -12.51 -0.65 5.96
CA ALA A 141 -11.33 0.02 6.48
C ALA A 141 -10.62 0.82 5.39
N LEU A 142 -10.34 2.10 5.63
CA LEU A 142 -9.61 2.99 4.71
C LEU A 142 -8.54 3.76 5.49
N LEU A 143 -7.53 4.28 4.82
CA LEU A 143 -6.66 5.29 5.40
C LEU A 143 -7.41 6.63 5.40
N LEU A 144 -8.10 6.93 6.51
CA LEU A 144 -9.04 8.06 6.60
C LEU A 144 -8.34 9.43 6.72
N LYS A 145 -7.10 9.44 7.19
CA LYS A 145 -6.29 10.67 7.32
C LYS A 145 -5.57 11.04 6.02
N GLU A 146 -5.57 10.16 5.04
CA GLU A 146 -4.98 10.40 3.73
C GLU A 146 -6.06 10.91 2.77
N ALA A 147 -5.72 11.92 1.98
CA ALA A 147 -6.57 12.50 0.96
C ALA A 147 -5.85 12.38 -0.39
N PRO A 148 -5.96 11.22 -1.07
CA PRO A 148 -5.22 11.00 -2.30
C PRO A 148 -5.69 11.96 -3.40
N VAL A 149 -4.75 12.62 -4.07
CA VAL A 149 -5.03 13.68 -5.04
C VAL A 149 -5.37 13.14 -6.43
N GLY A 150 -6.23 13.87 -7.15
CA GLY A 150 -6.58 13.60 -8.55
C GLY A 150 -7.98 13.04 -8.74
N ASP A 151 -8.52 13.26 -9.95
CA ASP A 151 -9.93 13.03 -10.28
C ASP A 151 -10.38 11.59 -10.04
N ALA A 152 -9.52 10.62 -10.30
CA ALA A 152 -9.81 9.20 -10.10
C ALA A 152 -10.00 8.86 -8.61
N ALA A 153 -9.08 9.30 -7.76
CA ALA A 153 -9.16 9.07 -6.32
C ALA A 153 -10.37 9.79 -5.71
N ALA A 154 -10.63 11.03 -6.14
CA ALA A 154 -11.81 11.79 -5.71
C ALA A 154 -13.12 11.09 -6.11
N ALA A 155 -13.22 10.61 -7.36
CA ALA A 155 -14.38 9.88 -7.84
C ALA A 155 -14.59 8.56 -7.09
N TRP A 156 -13.52 7.80 -6.84
CA TRP A 156 -13.59 6.57 -6.04
C TRP A 156 -14.07 6.83 -4.61
N ARG A 157 -13.50 7.81 -3.91
CA ARG A 157 -13.90 8.17 -2.55
C ARG A 157 -15.35 8.65 -2.48
N SER A 158 -15.81 9.40 -3.48
CA SER A 158 -17.21 9.79 -3.62
C SER A 158 -18.15 8.58 -3.82
N ALA A 159 -17.78 7.66 -4.72
CA ALA A 159 -18.55 6.44 -4.97
C ALA A 159 -18.66 5.56 -3.71
N LEU A 160 -17.59 5.48 -2.91
CA LEU A 160 -17.55 4.72 -1.67
C LEU A 160 -18.36 5.39 -0.55
N ALA A 161 -18.32 6.72 -0.44
CA ALA A 161 -19.16 7.47 0.50
C ALA A 161 -20.66 7.27 0.21
N ALA A 162 -21.04 7.17 -1.07
CA ALA A 162 -22.43 6.91 -1.48
C ALA A 162 -22.93 5.50 -1.11
N ALA A 163 -22.06 4.56 -0.74
CA ALA A 163 -22.44 3.19 -0.39
C ALA A 163 -23.02 3.04 1.04
N ALA A 164 -23.04 4.12 1.84
CA ALA A 164 -23.56 4.13 3.22
C ALA A 164 -22.94 3.06 4.15
N LEU A 165 -21.69 2.68 3.88
CA LEU A 165 -20.91 1.72 4.68
C LEU A 165 -20.30 2.40 5.91
N SER A 166 -20.08 1.65 6.98
CA SER A 166 -19.30 2.09 8.13
C SER A 166 -17.82 2.16 7.75
N GLN A 167 -17.32 3.37 7.50
CA GLN A 167 -15.91 3.59 7.19
C GLN A 167 -15.10 3.70 8.48
N ARG A 168 -14.02 2.92 8.60
CA ARG A 168 -13.13 2.91 9.77
C ARG A 168 -11.68 3.13 9.37
N ASP A 169 -10.91 3.67 10.30
CA ASP A 169 -9.49 3.95 10.05
C ASP A 169 -8.68 2.66 10.03
N LEU A 170 -8.01 2.38 8.90
CA LEU A 170 -7.12 1.25 8.69
C LEU A 170 -5.73 1.49 9.28
N ALA A 171 -5.39 2.74 9.62
CA ALA A 171 -4.04 3.09 10.09
C ALA A 171 -3.56 2.28 11.32
N PRO A 172 -4.37 2.01 12.36
CA PRO A 172 -3.94 1.20 13.50
C PRO A 172 -3.57 -0.24 13.10
N ALA A 173 -4.35 -0.85 12.22
CA ALA A 173 -4.12 -2.22 11.72
C ALA A 173 -2.85 -2.29 10.86
N VAL A 174 -2.62 -1.30 10.02
CA VAL A 174 -1.35 -1.16 9.26
C VAL A 174 -0.16 -0.99 10.18
N SER A 175 -0.30 -0.18 11.24
CA SER A 175 0.77 -0.02 12.25
C SER A 175 1.09 -1.33 12.96
N GLU A 176 0.10 -2.14 13.30
CA GLU A 176 0.32 -3.49 13.86
C GLU A 176 1.06 -4.40 12.88
N LEU A 177 0.63 -4.42 11.62
CA LEU A 177 1.20 -5.29 10.58
C LEU A 177 2.67 -4.97 10.29
N LEU A 178 3.00 -3.69 10.25
CA LEU A 178 4.34 -3.18 9.95
C LEU A 178 5.24 -3.09 11.19
N LEU A 179 4.73 -3.36 12.40
CA LEU A 179 5.50 -3.20 13.64
C LEU A 179 6.75 -4.09 13.65
N VAL A 180 6.55 -5.40 13.45
CA VAL A 180 7.61 -6.40 13.48
C VAL A 180 8.23 -6.55 12.08
N LYS A 181 9.52 -6.21 12.00
CA LYS A 181 10.33 -6.29 10.79
C LYS A 181 10.84 -7.71 10.55
N ASP A 182 10.84 -8.14 9.29
CA ASP A 182 11.54 -9.34 8.86
C ASP A 182 13.07 -9.10 8.81
N GLU A 183 13.83 -10.16 8.55
CA GLU A 183 15.30 -10.10 8.51
C GLU A 183 15.80 -9.17 7.39
N ALA A 184 15.16 -9.18 6.23
CA ALA A 184 15.54 -8.32 5.10
C ALA A 184 15.24 -6.85 5.42
N GLU A 185 14.09 -6.55 6.00
CA GLU A 185 13.73 -5.22 6.46
C GLU A 185 14.69 -4.70 7.54
N THR A 186 15.06 -5.56 8.49
CA THR A 186 16.06 -5.23 9.53
C THR A 186 17.43 -4.95 8.91
N ALA A 187 17.85 -5.74 7.92
CA ALA A 187 19.07 -5.52 7.18
C ALA A 187 19.05 -4.17 6.45
N HIS A 188 17.95 -3.82 5.79
CA HIS A 188 17.79 -2.51 5.13
C HIS A 188 17.90 -1.35 6.13
N VAL A 189 17.25 -1.44 7.30
CA VAL A 189 17.35 -0.42 8.35
C VAL A 189 18.80 -0.27 8.84
N ARG A 190 19.51 -1.39 9.01
CA ARG A 190 20.92 -1.37 9.42
C ARG A 190 21.81 -0.69 8.38
N VAL A 191 21.64 -1.03 7.11
CA VAL A 191 22.40 -0.41 6.01
C VAL A 191 22.09 1.09 5.94
N ALA A 192 20.82 1.48 6.01
CA ALA A 192 20.43 2.88 6.04
C ALA A 192 21.09 3.64 7.19
N GLY A 193 21.08 3.07 8.41
CA GLY A 193 21.74 3.65 9.57
C GLY A 193 23.26 3.81 9.40
N LEU A 194 23.94 2.81 8.83
CA LEU A 194 25.37 2.88 8.55
C LEU A 194 25.71 3.98 7.53
N VAL A 195 24.91 4.10 6.46
CA VAL A 195 25.10 5.16 5.45
C VAL A 195 24.84 6.54 6.06
N SER A 196 23.78 6.70 6.87
CA SER A 196 23.52 7.96 7.58
C SER A 196 24.66 8.33 8.52
N ALA A 197 25.19 7.39 9.29
CA ALA A 197 26.32 7.63 10.19
C ALA A 197 27.57 8.06 9.41
N ALA A 198 27.91 7.35 8.33
CA ALA A 198 29.04 7.68 7.48
C ALA A 198 28.91 9.09 6.86
N LEU A 199 27.71 9.47 6.42
CA LEU A 199 27.45 10.82 5.89
C LEU A 199 27.69 11.90 6.95
N VAL A 200 27.24 11.67 8.18
CA VAL A 200 27.48 12.60 9.29
C VAL A 200 28.97 12.72 9.58
N GLU A 201 29.66 11.60 9.76
CA GLU A 201 31.06 11.58 10.16
C GLU A 201 32.00 12.14 9.10
N GLN A 202 31.81 11.75 7.84
CA GLN A 202 32.75 12.06 6.77
C GLN A 202 32.46 13.40 6.09
N HIS A 203 31.19 13.79 5.97
CA HIS A 203 30.82 14.99 5.23
C HIS A 203 30.31 16.10 6.14
N LEU A 204 29.30 15.83 6.97
CA LEU A 204 28.67 16.89 7.75
C LEU A 204 29.63 17.48 8.79
N LEU A 205 30.32 16.63 9.56
CA LEU A 205 31.28 17.12 10.56
C LEU A 205 32.45 17.87 9.91
N SER A 206 32.93 17.41 8.76
CA SER A 206 33.99 18.13 8.02
C SER A 206 33.50 19.49 7.55
N ALA A 207 32.29 19.56 6.97
CA ALA A 207 31.71 20.81 6.49
C ALA A 207 31.50 21.82 7.63
N ILE A 208 30.98 21.36 8.78
CA ILE A 208 30.80 22.21 9.97
C ILE A 208 32.13 22.76 10.45
N LYS A 209 33.17 21.92 10.55
CA LYS A 209 34.51 22.37 10.96
C LYS A 209 35.05 23.45 10.02
N THR A 210 34.96 23.24 8.71
CA THR A 210 35.40 24.23 7.72
C THR A 210 34.63 25.55 7.84
N ILE A 211 33.32 25.53 8.05
CA ILE A 211 32.53 26.75 8.23
C ILE A 211 32.99 27.53 9.47
N ILE A 212 33.26 26.84 10.58
CA ILE A 212 33.74 27.44 11.82
C ILE A 212 35.15 28.02 11.62
N ASP A 213 36.06 27.23 11.05
CA ASP A 213 37.46 27.63 10.86
C ASP A 213 37.60 28.82 9.90
N GLU A 214 36.72 28.92 8.89
CA GLU A 214 36.73 29.99 7.89
C GLU A 214 35.85 31.20 8.28
N GLU A 215 35.26 31.22 9.49
CA GLU A 215 34.32 32.25 9.96
C GLU A 215 33.22 32.60 8.95
N LYS A 216 32.77 31.60 8.17
CA LYS A 216 31.77 31.83 7.14
C LYS A 216 30.44 32.25 7.79
N PRO A 217 29.77 33.32 7.30
CA PRO A 217 28.45 33.69 7.81
C PRO A 217 27.46 32.55 7.55
N ALA A 218 26.57 32.35 8.52
CA ALA A 218 25.52 31.34 8.47
C ALA A 218 24.51 31.57 7.34
#